data_AF-A0AAW7XNM2-F1
#
_entry.id   AF-A0AAW7XNM2-F1
#
_cell.length_a   1.000
_cell.length_b   1.000
_cell.length_c   1.000
_cell.angle_alpha   90.00
_cell.angle_beta   90.00
_cell.angle_gamma   90.00
#
_symmetry.space_group_name_H-M   'P 1'
#
loop_
_entity.id
_entity.type
_entity.pdbx_description
1 polymer ?
#
loop_
_entity_poly.entity_id
_entity_poly.type
_entity_poly.pdbx_seq_one_letter_code
_entity_poly.pdbx_strand_id
1 'polypeptide(L)'
;MLNKLIAALLVSCSLSAFAEVNFVKNEENYQVTAEQSVILDGTAVAHWKRTALDDDITYALQLYLIVETDPFATELNQLLDGEKVKEAVVINLNYLDFSDGRLDAIREIFGEDEYEVISQKVGTYTKEGRFEIAKFMTVMECNHRDYYADFSSFKPTKLDIPSNLKLLEEGC
;
A
#
# COMPACT_ATOMS: atom_id res chain seq x y z
N MET A 1 -4.49 -45.31 -38.35
CA MET A 1 -4.59 -45.64 -36.91
C MET A 1 -3.74 -44.66 -36.13
N LEU A 2 -4.22 -44.27 -34.95
CA LEU A 2 -3.54 -43.57 -33.85
C LEU A 2 -3.51 -42.02 -33.83
N ASN A 3 -4.54 -41.49 -33.14
CA ASN A 3 -4.57 -40.44 -32.11
C ASN A 3 -3.95 -39.07 -32.46
N LYS A 4 -4.76 -38.04 -32.77
CA LYS A 4 -5.43 -37.16 -31.80
C LYS A 4 -4.60 -36.91 -30.53
N LEU A 5 -3.82 -35.83 -30.50
CA LEU A 5 -3.61 -35.08 -29.26
C LEU A 5 -3.99 -33.62 -29.50
N ILE A 6 -5.09 -33.26 -28.86
CA ILE A 6 -5.61 -31.92 -28.67
C ILE A 6 -4.67 -31.23 -27.68
N ALA A 7 -4.05 -30.12 -28.07
CA ALA A 7 -3.60 -29.11 -27.13
C ALA A 7 -4.38 -27.85 -27.48
N ALA A 8 -5.62 -27.81 -27.00
CA ALA A 8 -6.35 -26.57 -26.85
C ALA A 8 -5.52 -25.70 -25.92
N LEU A 9 -4.92 -24.65 -26.48
CA LEU A 9 -4.29 -23.59 -25.72
C LEU A 9 -5.43 -22.85 -25.00
N LEU A 10 -5.81 -23.38 -23.83
CA LEU A 10 -6.61 -22.65 -22.87
C LEU A 10 -5.75 -21.46 -22.45
N VAL A 11 -6.02 -20.30 -23.06
CA VAL A 11 -5.79 -19.03 -22.40
C VAL A 11 -6.67 -19.10 -21.16
N SER A 12 -6.09 -19.60 -20.07
CA SER A 12 -6.62 -19.38 -18.74
C SER A 12 -6.52 -17.88 -18.52
N CYS A 13 -7.54 -17.16 -18.99
CA CYS A 13 -7.90 -15.88 -18.42
C CYS A 13 -8.20 -16.21 -16.96
N SER A 14 -7.19 -16.06 -16.12
CA SER A 14 -7.36 -15.99 -14.69
C SER A 14 -8.19 -14.73 -14.46
N LEU A 15 -9.51 -14.85 -14.62
CA LEU A 15 -10.43 -14.06 -13.83
C LEU A 15 -10.13 -14.49 -12.40
N SER A 16 -9.19 -13.81 -11.75
CA SER A 16 -9.29 -13.61 -10.32
C SER A 16 -10.67 -13.00 -10.12
N ALA A 17 -11.60 -13.81 -9.61
CA ALA A 17 -12.77 -13.29 -8.95
C ALA A 17 -12.23 -12.49 -7.78
N PHE A 18 -11.95 -11.20 -8.01
CA PHE A 18 -11.69 -10.25 -6.94
C PHE A 18 -12.94 -10.31 -6.08
N ALA A 19 -12.76 -10.65 -4.80
CA ALA A 19 -13.86 -10.58 -3.86
C ALA A 19 -14.38 -9.14 -3.90
N GLU A 20 -15.68 -8.98 -4.20
CA GLU A 20 -16.35 -7.68 -4.18
C GLU A 20 -16.04 -7.02 -2.84
N VAL A 21 -15.38 -5.85 -2.86
CA VAL A 21 -14.98 -5.14 -1.64
C VAL A 21 -16.15 -4.29 -1.19
N ASN A 22 -16.72 -4.60 -0.03
CA ASN A 22 -17.79 -3.80 0.54
C ASN A 22 -17.20 -2.57 1.23
N PHE A 23 -17.75 -1.41 0.89
CA PHE A 23 -17.37 -0.13 1.45
C PHE A 23 -18.55 0.52 2.16
N VAL A 24 -18.29 1.12 3.32
CA VAL A 24 -19.27 1.89 4.08
C VAL A 24 -18.86 3.36 4.10
N LYS A 25 -19.80 4.23 3.75
CA LYS A 25 -19.65 5.69 3.82
C LYS A 25 -20.21 6.22 5.14
N ASN A 26 -19.40 6.99 5.85
CA ASN A 26 -19.84 7.82 6.96
C ASN A 26 -19.97 9.26 6.44
N GLU A 27 -21.20 9.78 6.40
CA GLU A 27 -21.49 11.11 5.90
C GLU A 27 -21.05 12.23 6.84
N GLU A 28 -20.93 11.98 8.14
CA GLU A 28 -20.58 13.02 9.13
C GLU A 28 -19.15 13.53 8.96
N ASN A 29 -18.24 12.67 8.51
CA ASN A 29 -16.82 12.97 8.33
C ASN A 29 -16.31 12.66 6.90
N TYR A 30 -17.21 12.40 5.95
CA TYR A 30 -16.88 12.08 4.56
C TYR A 30 -15.89 10.90 4.42
N GLN A 31 -15.91 9.99 5.38
CA GLN A 31 -15.04 8.81 5.42
C GLN A 31 -15.67 7.66 4.64
N VAL A 32 -14.87 6.91 3.89
CA VAL A 32 -15.25 5.61 3.32
C VAL A 32 -14.28 4.55 3.83
N THR A 33 -14.79 3.43 4.32
CA THR A 33 -13.98 2.35 4.92
C THR A 33 -14.31 1.02 4.28
N ALA A 34 -13.31 0.18 4.02
CA ALA A 34 -13.54 -1.20 3.60
C ALA A 34 -13.96 -2.06 4.80
N GLU A 35 -15.05 -2.83 4.68
CA GLU A 35 -15.52 -3.73 5.74
C GLU A 35 -14.66 -5.00 5.87
N GLN A 36 -13.95 -5.35 4.81
CA GLN A 36 -13.06 -6.49 4.73
C GLN A 36 -11.65 -6.08 4.29
N SER A 37 -10.69 -6.99 4.51
CA SER A 37 -9.35 -6.84 3.97
C SER A 37 -9.36 -6.64 2.46
N VAL A 38 -8.57 -5.67 1.99
CA VAL A 38 -8.34 -5.41 0.56
C VAL A 38 -6.95 -5.93 0.19
N ILE A 39 -6.82 -6.63 -0.93
CA ILE A 39 -5.53 -7.14 -1.41
C ILE A 39 -5.07 -6.28 -2.58
N LEU A 40 -3.96 -5.57 -2.40
CA LEU A 40 -3.44 -4.61 -3.37
C LEU A 40 -2.03 -4.93 -3.80
N ASP A 41 -1.77 -4.82 -5.09
CA ASP A 41 -0.42 -4.80 -5.65
C ASP A 41 0.13 -3.37 -5.57
N GLY A 42 1.37 -3.21 -5.12
CA GLY A 42 1.96 -1.89 -4.96
C GLY A 42 3.42 -1.87 -4.53
N THR A 43 3.89 -0.67 -4.24
CA THR A 43 5.27 -0.39 -3.77
C THR A 43 5.21 0.25 -2.39
N ALA A 44 5.66 -0.48 -1.38
CA ALA A 44 5.84 0.07 -0.04
C ALA A 44 7.08 0.94 -0.02
N VAL A 45 7.00 2.11 0.61
CA VAL A 45 8.08 3.08 0.67
C VAL A 45 8.32 3.52 2.10
N ALA A 46 9.56 3.33 2.57
CA ALA A 46 10.08 3.91 3.80
C ALA A 46 11.05 5.03 3.43
N HIS A 47 10.75 6.26 3.84
CA HIS A 47 11.53 7.45 3.49
C HIS A 47 11.93 8.20 4.77
N TRP A 48 13.23 8.34 4.98
CA TRP A 48 13.76 9.19 6.05
C TRP A 48 13.96 10.61 5.53
N LYS A 49 13.10 11.52 5.98
CA LYS A 49 13.24 12.94 5.69
C LYS A 49 14.19 13.57 6.70
N ARG A 50 15.35 14.02 6.23
CA ARG A 50 16.22 14.93 6.99
C ARG A 50 15.65 16.35 6.88
N THR A 51 15.29 16.95 8.01
CA THR A 51 14.86 18.35 8.07
C THR A 51 15.86 19.11 8.94
N ALA A 52 16.49 20.14 8.37
CA ALA A 52 17.32 21.09 9.11
C ALA A 52 16.48 22.34 9.40
N LEU A 53 16.31 22.67 10.67
CA LEU A 53 15.69 23.91 11.12
C LEU A 53 16.69 24.61 12.03
N ASP A 54 17.14 25.79 11.61
CA ASP A 54 18.17 26.58 12.28
C ASP A 54 19.45 25.76 12.54
N ASP A 55 19.73 25.41 13.81
CA ASP A 55 20.89 24.64 14.25
C ASP A 55 20.57 23.16 14.57
N ASP A 56 19.30 22.74 14.43
CA ASP A 56 18.84 21.39 14.75
C ASP A 56 18.56 20.55 13.49
N ILE A 57 19.09 19.32 13.49
CA ILE A 57 18.78 18.31 12.49
C ILE A 57 17.76 17.34 13.08
N THR A 58 16.59 17.26 12.45
CA THR A 58 15.55 16.28 12.77
C THR A 58 15.43 15.27 11.65
N TYR A 59 15.15 14.01 12.01
CA TYR A 59 14.90 12.93 11.07
C TYR A 59 13.48 12.44 11.27
N ALA A 60 12.69 12.43 10.20
CA ALA A 60 11.31 11.96 10.22
C ALA A 60 11.15 10.77 9.27
N LEU A 61 10.78 9.62 9.81
CA LEU A 61 10.40 8.47 9.00
C LEU A 61 8.98 8.64 8.47
N GLN A 62 8.84 8.54 7.16
CA GLN A 62 7.57 8.47 6.45
C GLN A 62 7.42 7.09 5.83
N LEU A 63 6.33 6.42 6.18
CA LEU A 63 5.91 5.15 5.60
C LEU A 63 4.62 5.32 4.78
N TYR A 64 4.65 4.90 3.53
CA TYR A 64 3.47 4.96 2.65
C TYR A 64 3.49 3.81 1.64
N LEU A 65 2.33 3.49 1.08
CA LEU A 65 2.18 2.49 0.03
C LEU A 65 1.62 3.15 -1.23
N ILE A 66 2.29 2.94 -2.36
CA ILE A 66 1.79 3.37 -3.68
C ILE A 66 1.12 2.17 -4.32
N VAL A 67 -0.20 2.24 -4.55
CA VAL A 67 -0.97 1.12 -5.11
C VAL A 67 -1.70 1.53 -6.38
N GLU A 68 -1.88 0.57 -7.28
CA GLU A 68 -2.87 0.67 -8.35
C GLU A 68 -4.27 0.44 -7.77
N THR A 69 -5.23 1.27 -8.15
CA THR A 69 -6.59 1.25 -7.56
C THR A 69 -7.57 0.37 -8.31
N ASP A 70 -7.22 -0.11 -9.50
CA ASP A 70 -8.08 -0.90 -10.38
C ASP A 70 -8.85 -2.03 -9.67
N PRO A 71 -8.27 -2.79 -8.71
CA PRO A 71 -8.96 -3.90 -8.06
C PRO A 71 -10.17 -3.54 -7.19
N PHE A 72 -10.32 -2.27 -6.78
CA PHE A 72 -11.39 -1.83 -5.86
C PHE A 72 -11.96 -0.44 -6.22
N ALA A 73 -11.52 0.13 -7.35
CA ALA A 73 -11.90 1.47 -7.76
C ALA A 73 -13.38 1.56 -8.11
N THR A 74 -14.03 0.49 -8.59
CA THR A 74 -15.42 0.57 -9.08
C THR A 74 -16.41 0.88 -7.96
N GLU A 75 -16.38 0.09 -6.90
CA GLU A 75 -17.22 0.22 -5.72
C GLU A 75 -16.90 1.50 -4.95
N LEU A 76 -15.61 1.80 -4.81
CA LEU A 76 -15.18 3.04 -4.17
C LEU A 76 -15.70 4.27 -4.94
N ASN A 77 -15.52 4.32 -6.27
CA ASN A 77 -15.99 5.43 -7.12
C ASN A 77 -17.49 5.72 -6.95
N GLN A 78 -18.32 4.69 -6.75
CA GLN A 78 -19.76 4.88 -6.54
C GLN A 78 -20.09 5.66 -5.27
N LEU A 79 -19.20 5.64 -4.26
CA LEU A 79 -19.40 6.31 -2.97
C LEU A 79 -18.78 7.71 -2.89
N LEU A 80 -17.90 8.07 -3.83
CA LEU A 80 -17.16 9.34 -3.79
C LEU A 80 -17.85 10.53 -4.48
N ASP A 81 -19.19 10.47 -4.66
CA ASP A 81 -20.02 11.58 -5.16
C ASP A 81 -19.52 12.28 -6.44
N GLY A 82 -18.92 11.52 -7.37
CA GLY A 82 -18.42 12.03 -8.65
C GLY A 82 -16.93 12.35 -8.69
N GLU A 83 -16.20 12.15 -7.59
CA GLU A 83 -14.74 12.13 -7.64
C GLU A 83 -14.24 10.87 -8.35
N LYS A 84 -13.36 11.06 -9.33
CA LYS A 84 -12.68 9.93 -9.99
C LYS A 84 -11.57 9.44 -9.06
N VAL A 85 -11.65 8.18 -8.64
CA VAL A 85 -10.53 7.45 -8.02
C VAL A 85 -9.36 7.47 -9.00
N LYS A 86 -8.21 7.94 -8.54
CA LYS A 86 -6.98 8.01 -9.33
C LYS A 86 -6.49 6.59 -9.63
N GLU A 87 -5.88 6.39 -10.80
CA GLU A 87 -5.32 5.08 -11.22
C GLU A 87 -4.28 4.55 -10.23
N ALA A 88 -3.55 5.45 -9.57
CA ALA A 88 -2.70 5.14 -8.43
C ALA A 88 -2.97 6.09 -7.26
N VAL A 89 -2.93 5.56 -6.04
CA VAL A 89 -3.09 6.33 -4.80
C VAL A 89 -1.94 6.05 -3.84
N VAL A 90 -1.65 7.05 -3.00
CA VAL A 90 -0.68 6.94 -1.91
C VAL A 90 -1.46 6.71 -0.62
N ILE A 91 -1.31 5.53 -0.03
CA ILE A 91 -1.90 5.17 1.25
C ILE A 91 -0.89 5.53 2.35
N ASN A 92 -1.25 6.46 3.21
CA ASN A 92 -0.41 6.88 4.33
C ASN A 92 -0.48 5.84 5.46
N LEU A 93 0.68 5.32 5.86
CA LEU A 93 0.81 4.30 6.90
C LEU A 93 1.22 4.89 8.26
N ASN A 94 1.52 6.19 8.31
CA ASN A 94 1.99 6.88 9.53
C ASN A 94 0.86 7.38 10.43
N TYR A 95 -0.38 7.37 9.93
CA TYR A 95 -1.47 8.17 10.49
C TYR A 95 -2.05 7.60 11.79
N LEU A 96 -1.88 6.30 12.06
CA LEU A 96 -2.56 5.64 13.19
C LEU A 96 -1.67 5.22 14.35
N ASP A 97 -0.35 5.37 14.25
CA ASP A 97 0.54 5.08 15.39
C ASP A 97 1.79 5.98 15.40
N PHE A 98 1.97 6.69 16.52
CA PHE A 98 2.86 7.85 16.61
C PHE A 98 4.26 7.55 17.16
N SER A 99 4.60 6.30 17.50
CA SER A 99 5.96 5.99 17.95
C SER A 99 6.45 4.62 17.52
N ASP A 100 5.92 3.55 18.13
CA ASP A 100 6.58 2.22 18.07
C ASP A 100 6.11 1.41 16.86
N GLY A 101 4.85 1.57 16.45
CA GLY A 101 4.26 0.82 15.34
C GLY A 101 4.96 1.00 13.98
N ARG A 102 5.67 2.12 13.76
CA ARG A 102 6.34 2.40 12.48
C ARG A 102 7.56 1.52 12.24
N LEU A 103 8.29 1.18 13.31
CA LEU A 103 9.46 0.30 13.23
C LEU A 103 9.04 -1.16 13.04
N ASP A 104 7.98 -1.58 13.70
CA ASP A 104 7.39 -2.92 13.50
C ASP A 104 6.80 -3.07 12.09
N ALA A 105 6.21 -2.01 11.54
CA ALA A 105 5.77 -1.98 10.15
C ALA A 105 6.93 -2.17 9.17
N ILE A 106 8.10 -1.57 9.44
CA ILE A 106 9.29 -1.80 8.62
C ILE A 106 9.70 -3.27 8.68
N ARG A 107 9.77 -3.88 9.87
CA ARG A 107 10.09 -5.30 10.02
C ARG A 107 9.13 -6.20 9.24
N GLU A 108 7.82 -5.97 9.39
CA GLU A 108 6.80 -6.79 8.74
C GLU A 108 6.83 -6.65 7.22
N ILE A 109 6.94 -5.42 6.71
CA ILE A 109 6.89 -5.14 5.27
C ILE A 109 8.21 -5.51 4.62
N PHE A 110 9.35 -5.03 5.13
CA PHE A 110 10.65 -5.13 4.48
C PHE A 110 11.42 -6.38 4.89
N GLY A 111 11.23 -6.87 6.12
CA GLY A 111 11.95 -8.00 6.71
C GLY A 111 13.01 -7.55 7.71
N GLU A 112 13.45 -8.45 8.59
CA GLU A 112 14.40 -8.12 9.68
C GLU A 112 15.76 -7.62 9.15
N ASP A 113 16.27 -8.23 8.06
CA ASP A 113 17.55 -7.83 7.48
C ASP A 113 17.54 -6.37 7.00
N GLU A 114 16.42 -5.95 6.40
CA GLU A 114 16.26 -4.58 5.90
C GLU A 114 15.88 -3.60 6.99
N TYR A 115 15.19 -4.05 8.03
CA TYR A 115 14.90 -3.25 9.20
C TYR A 115 16.18 -2.69 9.84
N GLU A 116 17.22 -3.50 9.98
CA GLU A 116 18.51 -3.06 10.54
C GLU A 116 19.15 -1.94 9.70
N VAL A 117 19.01 -1.97 8.38
CA VAL A 117 19.50 -0.93 7.48
C VAL A 117 18.63 0.32 7.56
N ILE A 118 17.31 0.15 7.39
CA ILE A 118 16.36 1.26 7.33
C ILE A 118 16.33 2.03 8.66
N SER A 119 16.41 1.35 9.80
CA SER A 119 16.38 2.01 11.11
C SER A 119 17.60 2.89 11.41
N GLN A 120 18.70 2.72 10.66
CA GLN A 120 19.99 3.37 10.96
C GLN A 120 20.46 4.33 9.86
N LYS A 121 20.01 4.16 8.60
CA LYS A 121 20.49 4.94 7.46
C LYS A 121 19.36 5.75 6.81
N VAL A 122 19.61 7.06 6.67
CA VAL A 122 18.74 7.96 5.90
C VAL A 122 18.73 7.55 4.43
N GLY A 123 17.54 7.52 3.85
CA GLY A 123 17.34 7.20 2.44
C GLY A 123 15.88 6.89 2.11
N THR A 124 15.66 6.52 0.86
CA THR A 124 14.37 6.01 0.37
C THR A 124 14.50 4.54 0.02
N TYR A 125 13.71 3.73 0.70
CA TYR A 125 13.68 2.27 0.56
C TYR A 125 12.35 1.84 -0.01
N THR A 126 12.38 0.99 -1.03
CA THR A 126 11.18 0.58 -1.75
C THR A 126 11.10 -0.93 -1.87
N LYS A 127 9.91 -1.49 -1.63
CA LYS A 127 9.61 -2.91 -1.80
C LYS A 127 8.32 -3.09 -2.56
N GLU A 128 8.43 -3.65 -3.75
CA GLU A 128 7.27 -4.10 -4.53
C GLU A 128 6.71 -5.39 -3.93
N GLY A 129 5.38 -5.50 -3.93
CA GLY A 129 4.71 -6.68 -3.44
C GLY A 129 3.20 -6.59 -3.49
N ARG A 130 2.57 -7.61 -2.93
CA ARG A 130 1.13 -7.70 -2.74
C ARG A 130 0.82 -7.68 -1.26
N PHE A 131 -0.04 -6.76 -0.86
CA PHE A 131 -0.32 -6.45 0.53
C PHE A 131 -1.79 -6.68 0.83
N GLU A 132 -2.07 -7.46 1.87
CA GLU A 132 -3.40 -7.50 2.47
C GLU A 132 -3.54 -6.31 3.44
N ILE A 133 -4.64 -5.56 3.32
CA ILE A 133 -4.94 -4.34 4.10
C ILE A 133 -6.29 -4.49 4.80
N ALA A 134 -6.28 -4.87 6.08
CA ALA A 134 -7.50 -5.12 6.87
C ALA A 134 -8.33 -3.88 7.26
N LYS A 135 -7.76 -2.67 7.22
CA LYS A 135 -8.42 -1.42 7.66
C LYS A 135 -8.17 -0.26 6.68
N PHE A 136 -8.46 -0.49 5.40
CA PHE A 136 -8.37 0.58 4.41
C PHE A 136 -9.49 1.62 4.63
N MET A 137 -9.12 2.89 4.63
CA MET A 137 -10.07 4.00 4.68
C MET A 137 -9.63 5.16 3.80
N THR A 138 -10.58 6.02 3.43
CA THR A 138 -10.30 7.30 2.81
C THR A 138 -11.17 8.39 3.45
N VAL A 139 -10.62 9.59 3.59
CA VAL A 139 -11.28 10.74 4.24
C VAL A 139 -11.12 11.97 3.34
N MET A 140 -12.11 12.85 3.36
CA MET A 140 -11.98 14.18 2.76
C MET A 140 -11.37 15.14 3.78
N GLU A 141 -10.15 15.57 3.56
CA GLU A 141 -9.47 16.57 4.39
C GLU A 141 -9.11 17.79 3.53
N CYS A 142 -9.42 19.01 3.96
CA CYS A 142 -9.03 20.24 3.26
C CYS A 142 -9.24 20.22 1.72
N ASN A 143 -10.42 19.76 1.25
CA ASN A 143 -10.80 19.62 -0.16
C ASN A 143 -9.92 18.67 -1.00
N HIS A 144 -9.22 17.73 -0.36
CA HIS A 144 -8.58 16.62 -1.03
C HIS A 144 -8.89 15.31 -0.32
N ARG A 145 -8.90 14.24 -1.10
CA ARG A 145 -9.18 12.91 -0.59
C ARG A 145 -7.89 12.18 -0.28
N ASP A 146 -7.69 11.89 1.00
CA ASP A 146 -6.56 11.12 1.50
C ASP A 146 -6.93 9.67 1.75
N TYR A 147 -5.92 8.81 1.66
CA TYR A 147 -6.05 7.36 1.79
C TYR A 147 -5.18 6.90 2.94
N TYR A 148 -5.76 6.10 3.82
CA TYR A 148 -5.15 5.69 5.07
C TYR A 148 -5.33 4.20 5.30
N ALA A 149 -4.35 3.62 5.98
CA ALA A 149 -4.48 2.29 6.55
C ALA A 149 -3.60 2.17 7.80
N ASP A 150 -4.07 1.39 8.76
CA ASP A 150 -3.33 1.04 9.96
C ASP A 150 -2.20 0.07 9.59
N PHE A 151 -0.97 0.34 10.01
CA PHE A 151 0.17 -0.53 9.71
C PHE A 151 -0.03 -1.97 10.20
N SER A 152 -0.73 -2.18 11.33
CA SER A 152 -1.04 -3.51 11.86
C SER A 152 -2.00 -4.31 10.97
N SER A 153 -2.63 -3.62 10.03
CA SER A 153 -3.53 -4.22 9.03
C SER A 153 -2.79 -4.70 7.80
N PHE A 154 -1.47 -4.52 7.72
CA PHE A 154 -0.64 -4.94 6.61
C PHE A 154 -0.06 -6.32 6.84
N LYS A 155 -0.24 -7.18 5.85
CA LYS A 155 0.48 -8.45 5.76
C LYS A 155 1.01 -8.63 4.35
N PRO A 156 2.33 -8.83 4.17
CA PRO A 156 2.84 -9.26 2.88
C PRO A 156 2.23 -10.61 2.55
N THR A 157 1.60 -10.70 1.39
CA THR A 157 1.12 -12.00 0.89
C THR A 157 2.29 -12.76 0.28
N LYS A 158 2.30 -14.10 0.40
CA LYS A 158 3.29 -14.91 -0.30
C LYS A 158 3.00 -14.85 -1.80
N LEU A 159 3.77 -14.08 -2.54
CA LEU A 159 3.87 -14.19 -3.99
C LEU A 159 5.04 -15.12 -4.35
N ASP A 160 4.85 -15.94 -5.38
CA ASP A 160 5.91 -16.78 -5.99
C ASP A 160 6.96 -15.96 -6.76
N ILE A 161 6.99 -14.64 -6.60
CA ILE A 161 7.87 -13.71 -7.33
C ILE A 161 8.82 -13.04 -6.32
N PRO A 162 10.14 -13.02 -6.57
CA PRO A 162 11.09 -12.37 -5.67
C PRO A 162 10.80 -10.87 -5.57
N SER A 163 10.65 -10.36 -4.34
CA SER A 163 10.61 -8.91 -4.11
C SER A 163 11.98 -8.32 -4.38
N ASN A 164 12.07 -7.34 -5.28
CA ASN A 164 13.32 -6.60 -5.51
C ASN A 164 13.31 -5.34 -4.66
N LEU A 165 14.11 -5.33 -3.59
CA LEU A 165 14.40 -4.10 -2.85
C LEU A 165 15.23 -3.17 -3.73
N LYS A 166 14.87 -1.89 -3.75
CA LYS A 166 15.69 -0.85 -4.38
C LYS A 166 15.91 0.30 -3.41
N LEU A 167 17.18 0.58 -3.12
CA LEU A 167 17.63 1.81 -2.47
C LEU A 167 17.74 2.91 -3.54
N LEU A 168 17.00 3.99 -3.34
CA LEU A 168 17.20 5.24 -4.09
C LEU A 168 18.00 6.16 -3.17
N GLU A 169 19.31 6.22 -3.36
CA GLU A 169 20.15 7.16 -2.62
C GLU A 169 19.77 8.59 -3.04
N GLU A 170 19.41 9.42 -2.06
CA GLU A 170 19.35 10.85 -2.29
C GLU A 170 20.79 11.36 -2.39
N GLY A 171 21.13 11.95 -3.54
CA GLY A 171 22.42 12.63 -3.71
C GLY A 171 22.58 13.70 -2.64
N CYS A 172 23.75 13.68 -2.00
CA CYS A 172 24.17 14.63 -0.96
C CYS A 172 23.92 16.10 -1.32
#